data_AF-A0A4R6H1K0-F1
#
_entry.id   AF-A0A4R6H1K0-F1
#
_cell.length_a   1.000
_cell.length_b   1.000
_cell.length_c   1.000
_cell.angle_alpha   90.00
_cell.angle_beta   90.00
_cell.angle_gamma   90.00
#
_symmetry.space_group_name_H-M   'P 1'
#
loop_
_entity.id
_entity.type
_entity.pdbx_description
1 polymer ?
#
loop_
_entity_poly.entity_id
_entity_poly.type
_entity_poly.pdbx_seq_one_letter_code
_entity_poly.pdbx_strand_id
1 'polypeptide(L)'
;MPITGTEFESLVKPFFSRLFKDMGYTVLEVRNQNSGTQNGFDIKIIFEDLKYKQRDFFIECKYYTTAKLDWSEIVNKQVELESSNYNPSAFILLSPRQNLSNINDNAQSKFEKMLRFPVEFWTPDKELEELFATDKALYEKIYDTPCTLEIDRAEQLKVTKTRIELILTKKDLFHFANTIEIKKADRNPDEESHYKTSLDAKLNSVLDEDDEDRIEYHQLRVDYKVFLEDLQDVNNELRQKILKWQENMRYRAKRLTKKFNFDSSYNSRQFYIDFFEDAEKQLLTFYSENELKDDSEKLLNGIVFELAAECPLDWRKK
;
A
#
# COMPACT_ATOMS: atom_id res chain seq x y z
N MET A 1 30.35 21.50 -23.12
CA MET A 1 31.16 20.78 -22.08
C MET A 1 30.11 20.20 -21.15
N PRO A 2 30.08 18.86 -20.94
CA PRO A 2 28.99 18.24 -20.20
C PRO A 2 28.96 18.73 -18.76
N ILE A 3 27.76 19.05 -18.29
CA ILE A 3 27.52 19.44 -16.88
C ILE A 3 27.84 18.28 -15.93
N THR A 4 28.14 18.61 -14.68
CA THR A 4 28.31 17.66 -13.58
C THR A 4 26.95 17.23 -13.00
N GLY A 5 26.94 16.17 -12.17
CA GLY A 5 25.73 15.72 -11.46
C GLY A 5 25.13 16.81 -10.56
N THR A 6 25.97 17.50 -9.78
CA THR A 6 25.53 18.60 -8.91
C THR A 6 24.99 19.79 -9.69
N GLU A 7 25.56 20.10 -10.86
CA GLU A 7 25.02 21.12 -11.76
C GLU A 7 23.66 20.68 -12.33
N PHE A 8 23.52 19.40 -12.69
CA PHE A 8 22.24 18.85 -13.14
C PHE A 8 21.15 18.99 -12.07
N GLU A 9 21.42 18.58 -10.83
CA GLU A 9 20.50 18.77 -9.69
C GLU A 9 20.10 20.24 -9.51
N SER A 10 21.07 21.15 -9.59
CA SER A 10 20.87 22.59 -9.45
C SER A 10 20.00 23.18 -10.58
N LEU A 11 20.07 22.60 -11.77
CA LEU A 11 19.27 23.00 -12.93
C LEU A 11 17.84 22.47 -12.87
N VAL A 12 17.65 21.21 -12.49
CA VAL A 12 16.31 20.59 -12.47
C VAL A 12 15.48 20.99 -11.25
N LYS A 13 16.10 21.36 -10.13
CA LYS A 13 15.40 21.86 -8.94
C LYS A 13 14.43 23.02 -9.24
N PRO A 14 14.86 24.16 -9.82
CA PRO A 14 13.94 25.24 -10.17
C PRO A 14 12.96 24.87 -11.30
N PHE A 15 13.33 23.91 -12.17
CA PHE A 15 12.43 23.38 -13.20
C PHE A 15 11.23 22.67 -12.57
N PHE A 16 11.45 21.76 -11.62
CA PHE A 16 10.37 21.07 -10.92
C PHE A 16 9.43 22.03 -10.19
N SER A 17 9.98 23.08 -9.56
CA SER A 17 9.15 24.10 -8.91
C SER A 17 8.19 24.79 -9.91
N ARG A 18 8.68 25.12 -11.11
CA ARG A 18 7.85 25.70 -12.19
C ARG A 18 6.87 24.68 -12.74
N LEU A 19 7.33 23.49 -13.10
CA LEU A 19 6.53 22.40 -13.66
C LEU A 19 5.30 22.09 -12.80
N PHE A 20 5.47 21.91 -11.48
CA PHE A 20 4.36 21.61 -10.58
C PHE A 20 3.37 22.79 -10.46
N LYS A 21 3.87 24.03 -10.43
CA LYS A 21 3.00 25.22 -10.44
C LYS A 21 2.23 25.34 -11.76
N ASP A 22 2.88 25.09 -12.89
CA ASP A 22 2.28 25.10 -14.22
C ASP A 22 1.18 24.03 -14.37
N MET A 23 1.31 22.89 -13.66
CA MET A 23 0.28 21.86 -13.57
C MET A 23 -0.90 22.23 -12.62
N GLY A 24 -0.79 23.34 -11.89
CA GLY A 24 -1.82 23.84 -10.98
C GLY A 24 -1.70 23.36 -9.53
N TYR A 25 -0.55 22.81 -9.14
CA TYR A 25 -0.29 22.43 -7.74
C TYR A 25 0.27 23.59 -6.92
N THR A 26 -0.07 23.63 -5.63
CA THR A 26 0.55 24.55 -4.67
C THR A 26 1.89 24.00 -4.20
N VAL A 27 3.00 24.50 -4.73
CA VAL A 27 4.35 24.07 -4.30
C VAL A 27 4.74 24.78 -3.01
N LEU A 28 4.92 24.02 -1.94
CA LEU A 28 5.31 24.48 -0.61
C LEU A 28 6.83 24.58 -0.47
N GLU A 29 7.57 23.57 -0.94
CA GLU A 29 9.03 23.51 -0.84
C GLU A 29 9.64 22.74 -2.01
N VAL A 30 10.80 23.19 -2.50
CA VAL A 30 11.70 22.36 -3.33
C VAL A 30 13.12 22.54 -2.82
N ARG A 31 13.75 21.46 -2.37
CA ARG A 31 15.10 21.52 -1.78
C ARG A 31 15.98 20.34 -2.18
N ASN A 32 17.29 20.54 -2.10
CA ASN A 32 18.24 19.44 -2.24
C ASN A 32 18.35 18.71 -0.90
N GLN A 33 18.91 17.51 -0.94
CA GLN A 33 19.31 16.82 0.27
C GLN A 33 20.46 17.59 0.96
N ASN A 34 20.44 17.64 2.30
CA ASN A 34 21.50 18.29 3.07
C ASN A 34 22.79 17.45 3.01
N SER A 35 23.93 18.11 2.79
CA SER A 35 25.25 17.48 2.81
C SER A 35 25.46 16.65 4.08
N GLY A 36 25.93 15.41 3.94
CA GLY A 36 26.20 14.50 5.05
C GLY A 36 25.03 13.61 5.48
N THR A 37 23.86 13.73 4.85
CA THR A 37 22.76 12.77 5.01
C THR A 37 22.68 11.84 3.80
N GLN A 38 22.35 10.56 3.99
CA GLN A 38 22.08 9.60 2.90
C GLN A 38 20.70 8.99 3.14
N ASN A 39 19.67 9.62 2.57
CA ASN A 39 18.28 9.19 2.69
C ASN A 39 17.73 8.73 1.33
N GLY A 40 18.61 8.43 0.37
CA GLY A 40 18.23 7.85 -0.90
C GLY A 40 17.63 8.80 -1.95
N PHE A 41 17.89 10.11 -1.92
CA PHE A 41 17.39 11.05 -2.94
C PHE A 41 18.24 12.31 -3.03
N ASP A 42 18.20 13.01 -4.17
CA ASP A 42 18.91 14.29 -4.35
C ASP A 42 17.99 15.50 -4.14
N ILE A 43 16.73 15.42 -4.58
CA ILE A 43 15.76 16.51 -4.51
C ILE A 43 14.47 16.05 -3.81
N LYS A 44 13.95 16.90 -2.92
CA LYS A 44 12.61 16.78 -2.33
C LYS A 44 11.70 17.90 -2.83
N ILE A 45 10.50 17.54 -3.25
CA ILE A 45 9.40 18.45 -3.59
C ILE A 45 8.27 18.22 -2.60
N ILE A 46 7.79 19.29 -1.97
CA ILE A 46 6.58 19.29 -1.13
C ILE A 46 5.55 20.17 -1.80
N PHE A 47 4.36 19.63 -2.04
CA PHE A 47 3.26 20.35 -2.67
C PHE A 47 1.91 19.87 -2.14
N GLU A 48 0.85 20.67 -2.35
CA GLU A 48 -0.53 20.23 -2.11
C GLU A 48 -1.13 19.72 -3.42
N ASP A 49 -1.76 18.54 -3.37
CA ASP A 49 -2.53 18.02 -4.48
C ASP A 49 -3.87 18.77 -4.67
N LEU A 50 -4.63 18.40 -5.70
CA LEU A 50 -5.93 19.04 -5.99
C LEU A 50 -7.01 18.81 -4.91
N LYS A 51 -6.73 17.94 -3.93
CA LYS A 51 -7.58 17.65 -2.76
C LYS A 51 -7.00 18.29 -1.49
N TYR A 52 -6.04 19.22 -1.62
CA TYR A 52 -5.35 19.89 -0.51
C TYR A 52 -4.60 18.94 0.44
N LYS A 53 -4.23 17.73 -0.02
CA LYS A 53 -3.35 16.85 0.74
C LYS A 53 -1.90 17.21 0.44
N GLN A 54 -1.09 17.36 1.48
CA GLN A 54 0.36 17.51 1.32
C GLN A 54 0.96 16.22 0.75
N ARG A 55 1.80 16.35 -0.28
CA ARG A 55 2.51 15.29 -0.96
C ARG A 55 4.01 15.58 -0.97
N ASP A 56 4.79 14.54 -0.72
CA ASP A 56 6.25 14.60 -0.64
C ASP A 56 6.84 13.71 -1.74
N PHE A 57 7.35 14.31 -2.81
CA PHE A 57 8.04 13.60 -3.90
C PHE A 57 9.54 13.65 -3.67
N PHE A 58 10.20 12.51 -3.85
CA PHE A 58 11.63 12.35 -3.70
C PHE A 58 12.23 11.93 -5.04
N ILE A 59 13.26 12.65 -5.49
CA ILE A 59 13.84 12.48 -6.82
C ILE A 59 15.33 12.17 -6.68
N GLU A 60 15.76 11.04 -7.24
CA GLU A 60 17.16 10.69 -7.42
C GLU A 60 17.60 11.11 -8.84
N CYS A 61 18.66 11.90 -8.93
CA CYS A 61 19.16 12.49 -10.17
C CYS A 61 20.42 11.76 -10.65
N LYS A 62 20.38 11.15 -11.83
CA LYS A 62 21.53 10.45 -12.43
C LYS A 62 21.89 11.04 -13.79
N TYR A 63 22.91 11.87 -13.80
CA TYR A 63 23.46 12.46 -15.02
C TYR A 63 24.71 11.69 -15.49
N TYR A 64 24.49 10.59 -16.20
CA TYR A 64 25.56 9.79 -16.80
C TYR A 64 25.63 10.03 -18.31
N THR A 65 26.80 10.41 -18.82
CA THR A 65 27.02 10.62 -20.27
C THR A 65 27.50 9.34 -20.96
N THR A 66 28.36 8.57 -20.31
CA THR A 66 28.96 7.33 -20.85
C THR A 66 28.82 6.12 -19.94
N ALA A 67 28.66 6.33 -18.62
CA ALA A 67 28.49 5.27 -17.65
C ALA A 67 27.11 4.61 -17.76
N LYS A 68 27.03 3.32 -17.46
CA LYS A 68 25.75 2.61 -17.36
C LYS A 68 25.03 3.00 -16.07
N LEU A 69 23.71 3.07 -16.14
CA LEU A 69 22.83 3.24 -15.00
C LEU A 69 22.34 1.87 -14.53
N ASP A 70 22.87 1.37 -13.40
CA ASP A 70 22.56 0.03 -12.90
C ASP A 70 21.34 0.05 -11.98
N TRP A 71 20.43 -0.90 -12.15
CA TRP A 71 19.26 -1.07 -11.29
C TRP A 71 19.60 -1.21 -9.81
N SER A 72 20.68 -1.93 -9.47
CA SER A 72 21.11 -2.15 -8.09
C SER A 72 21.44 -0.85 -7.34
N GLU A 73 22.02 0.13 -8.03
CA GLU A 73 22.29 1.46 -7.46
C GLU A 73 20.99 2.16 -7.06
N ILE A 74 19.94 2.01 -7.87
CA ILE A 74 18.65 2.66 -7.65
C ILE A 74 17.84 1.94 -6.57
N VAL A 75 17.89 0.61 -6.54
CA VAL A 75 17.29 -0.19 -5.45
C VAL A 75 17.86 0.23 -4.10
N ASN A 76 19.18 0.40 -3.99
CA ASN A 76 19.81 0.84 -2.75
C ASN A 76 19.27 2.20 -2.30
N LYS A 77 19.04 3.14 -3.24
CA LYS A 77 18.42 4.44 -2.94
C LYS A 77 16.97 4.32 -2.49
N GLN A 78 16.20 3.44 -3.10
CA GLN A 78 14.83 3.16 -2.67
C GLN A 78 14.78 2.56 -1.26
N VAL A 79 15.69 1.63 -0.93
CA VAL A 79 15.82 1.06 0.43
C VAL A 79 16.25 2.10 1.45
N GLU A 80 17.20 2.98 1.11
CA GLU A 80 17.61 4.11 1.96
C GLU A 80 16.41 5.02 2.28
N LEU A 81 15.59 5.35 1.27
CA LEU A 81 14.39 6.18 1.46
C LEU A 81 13.29 5.45 2.26
N GLU A 82 13.05 4.17 1.97
CA GLU A 82 12.10 3.33 2.70
C GLU A 82 12.45 3.25 4.19
N SER A 83 13.74 3.10 4.50
CA SER A 83 14.27 3.03 5.87
C SER A 83 14.33 4.38 6.58
N SER A 84 14.00 5.48 5.90
CA SER A 84 14.06 6.83 6.47
C SER A 84 12.79 7.20 7.24
N ASN A 85 12.88 8.22 8.09
CA ASN A 85 11.73 8.79 8.82
C ASN A 85 10.80 9.63 7.93
N TYR A 86 11.04 9.71 6.62
CA TYR A 86 10.13 10.37 5.70
C TYR A 86 8.86 9.54 5.49
N ASN A 87 7.82 10.18 4.93
CA ASN A 87 6.61 9.52 4.46
C ASN A 87 6.44 9.78 2.96
N PRO A 88 7.17 9.04 2.10
CA PRO A 88 7.22 9.36 0.67
C PRO A 88 5.85 9.19 0.01
N SER A 89 5.45 10.18 -0.78
CA SER A 89 4.32 10.05 -1.69
C SER A 89 4.73 9.42 -3.02
N ALA A 90 5.99 9.60 -3.43
CA ALA A 90 6.58 8.96 -4.59
C ALA A 90 8.11 9.00 -4.55
N PHE A 91 8.73 8.06 -5.23
CA PHE A 91 10.13 8.10 -5.64
C PHE A 91 10.22 8.20 -7.17
N ILE A 92 11.06 9.10 -7.68
CA ILE A 92 11.30 9.26 -9.11
C ILE A 92 12.80 9.13 -9.37
N LEU A 93 13.19 8.19 -10.22
CA LEU A 93 14.52 8.22 -10.83
C LEU A 93 14.50 9.18 -12.02
N LEU A 94 15.38 10.16 -12.04
CA LEU A 94 15.54 11.11 -13.14
C LEU A 94 16.90 10.91 -13.81
N SER A 95 16.91 10.36 -15.03
CA SER A 95 18.12 10.25 -15.84
C SER A 95 17.86 10.71 -17.28
N PRO A 96 18.36 11.88 -17.71
CA PRO A 96 18.08 12.41 -19.06
C PRO A 96 18.76 11.67 -20.20
N ARG A 97 19.83 10.91 -19.93
CA ARG A 97 20.75 10.43 -20.96
C ARG A 97 20.98 8.92 -20.97
N GLN A 98 20.56 8.21 -19.92
CA GLN A 98 20.74 6.78 -19.81
C GLN A 98 19.43 6.12 -19.40
N ASN A 99 19.07 5.05 -20.11
CA ASN A 99 18.06 4.13 -19.64
C ASN A 99 18.66 3.25 -18.54
N LEU A 100 17.79 2.81 -17.64
CA LEU A 100 18.17 1.86 -16.60
C LEU A 100 18.51 0.50 -17.24
N SER A 101 19.60 -0.12 -16.80
CA SER A 101 20.14 -1.36 -17.36
C SER A 101 20.07 -2.50 -16.35
N ASN A 102 20.17 -3.75 -16.84
CA ASN A 102 20.11 -4.98 -16.04
C ASN A 102 18.82 -5.17 -15.24
N ILE A 103 17.71 -4.63 -15.74
CA ILE A 103 16.40 -4.80 -15.11
C ILE A 103 15.91 -6.22 -15.36
N ASN A 104 15.55 -6.90 -14.28
CA ASN A 104 14.66 -8.05 -14.35
C ASN A 104 13.27 -7.55 -13.98
N ASP A 105 12.40 -7.33 -14.97
CA ASP A 105 11.08 -6.71 -14.79
C ASP A 105 10.24 -7.41 -13.72
N ASN A 106 10.36 -8.73 -13.61
CA ASN A 106 9.67 -9.52 -12.58
C ASN A 106 10.23 -9.26 -11.18
N ALA A 107 11.55 -9.09 -11.05
CA ALA A 107 12.18 -8.77 -9.77
C ALA A 107 11.86 -7.34 -9.35
N GLN A 108 11.88 -6.39 -10.29
CA GLN A 108 11.49 -5.01 -10.06
C GLN A 108 10.03 -4.90 -9.60
N SER A 109 9.10 -5.49 -10.34
CA SER A 109 7.67 -5.42 -9.97
C SER A 109 7.39 -6.03 -8.59
N LYS A 110 8.09 -7.11 -8.22
CA LYS A 110 7.99 -7.69 -6.87
C LYS A 110 8.59 -6.77 -5.81
N PHE A 111 9.72 -6.15 -6.09
CA PHE A 111 10.39 -5.24 -5.16
C PHE A 111 9.56 -3.97 -4.93
N GLU A 112 9.03 -3.36 -5.99
CA GLU A 112 8.19 -2.15 -5.88
C GLU A 112 6.93 -2.37 -5.03
N LYS A 113 6.36 -3.59 -5.03
CA LYS A 113 5.23 -3.94 -4.16
C LYS A 113 5.59 -3.98 -2.67
N MET A 114 6.87 -4.08 -2.32
CA MET A 114 7.33 -4.03 -0.93
C MET A 114 7.53 -2.61 -0.41
N LEU A 115 7.55 -1.61 -1.29
CA LEU A 115 7.74 -0.21 -0.91
C LEU A 115 6.42 0.43 -0.51
N ARG A 116 6.44 1.34 0.47
CA ARG A 116 5.22 2.07 0.91
C ARG A 116 4.83 3.24 0.00
N PHE A 117 5.55 3.38 -1.11
CA PHE A 117 5.42 4.45 -2.08
C PHE A 117 5.61 3.95 -3.52
N PRO A 118 4.94 4.58 -4.49
CA PRO A 118 5.16 4.29 -5.91
C PRO A 118 6.53 4.77 -6.38
N VAL A 119 7.12 4.00 -7.29
CA VAL A 119 8.37 4.29 -7.99
C VAL A 119 8.06 4.60 -9.45
N GLU A 120 8.69 5.64 -10.00
CA GLU A 120 8.64 5.95 -11.43
C GLU A 120 10.04 6.22 -11.99
N PHE A 121 10.22 5.87 -13.27
CA PHE A 121 11.48 6.07 -13.99
C PHE A 121 11.25 7.10 -15.08
N TRP A 122 11.96 8.21 -14.96
CA TRP A 122 12.00 9.28 -15.94
C TRP A 122 13.36 9.15 -16.63
N THR A 123 13.36 8.39 -17.71
CA THR A 123 14.50 8.00 -18.53
C THR A 123 14.22 8.34 -20.00
N PRO A 124 15.23 8.30 -20.91
CA PRO A 124 15.02 8.64 -22.31
C PRO A 124 13.86 7.88 -22.99
N ASP A 125 13.65 6.61 -22.66
CA ASP A 125 12.56 5.79 -23.18
C ASP A 125 11.15 6.18 -22.68
N LYS A 126 11.05 7.18 -21.80
CA LYS A 126 9.81 7.67 -21.17
C LYS A 126 9.50 9.13 -21.47
N GLU A 127 9.91 9.59 -22.66
CA GLU A 127 9.63 10.92 -23.20
C GLU A 127 10.13 12.07 -22.29
N LEU A 128 11.26 11.83 -21.60
CA LEU A 128 11.85 12.82 -20.70
C LEU A 128 12.45 14.00 -21.48
N GLU A 129 12.92 13.75 -22.70
CA GLU A 129 13.49 14.76 -23.56
C GLU A 129 12.45 15.84 -23.92
N GLU A 130 11.24 15.40 -24.26
CA GLU A 130 10.09 16.25 -24.55
C GLU A 130 9.66 17.06 -23.32
N LEU A 131 9.69 16.45 -22.14
CA LEU A 131 9.43 17.17 -20.89
C LEU A 131 10.45 18.29 -20.67
N PHE A 132 11.75 18.04 -20.87
CA PHE A 132 12.76 19.09 -20.69
C PHE A 132 12.73 20.15 -21.78
N ALA A 133 12.32 19.82 -23.01
CA ALA A 133 12.15 20.78 -24.09
C ALA A 133 11.00 21.80 -23.84
N THR A 134 10.15 21.59 -22.83
CA THR A 134 9.24 22.63 -22.33
C THR A 134 9.97 23.84 -21.72
N ASP A 135 11.24 23.68 -21.35
CA ASP A 135 12.17 24.74 -20.96
C ASP A 135 13.44 24.64 -21.83
N LYS A 136 13.45 25.37 -22.95
CA LYS A 136 14.54 25.32 -23.94
C LYS A 136 15.92 25.56 -23.33
N ALA A 137 16.02 26.49 -22.37
CA ALA A 137 17.30 26.81 -21.73
C ALA A 137 17.80 25.66 -20.83
N LEU A 138 16.89 24.93 -20.19
CA LEU A 138 17.22 23.72 -19.45
C LEU A 138 17.65 22.60 -20.40
N TYR A 139 16.86 22.36 -21.45
CA TYR A 139 17.13 21.34 -22.47
C TYR A 139 18.55 21.49 -23.03
N GLU A 140 18.90 22.69 -23.51
CA GLU A 140 20.19 22.95 -24.15
C GLU A 140 21.37 22.69 -23.21
N LYS A 141 21.20 22.96 -21.91
CA LYS A 141 22.22 22.67 -20.90
C LYS A 141 22.36 21.17 -20.60
N ILE A 142 21.24 20.43 -20.57
CA ILE A 142 21.23 18.99 -20.28
C ILE A 142 21.79 18.20 -21.46
N TYR A 143 21.42 18.55 -22.69
CA TYR A 143 21.74 17.75 -23.87
C TYR A 143 22.99 18.25 -24.61
N ASP A 144 23.48 19.47 -24.30
CA ASP A 144 24.62 20.12 -24.99
C ASP A 144 24.35 20.28 -26.50
N THR A 145 23.09 20.55 -26.87
CA THR A 145 22.62 20.73 -28.26
C THR A 145 21.44 21.72 -28.30
N PRO A 146 21.27 22.52 -29.37
CA PRO A 146 20.11 23.40 -29.54
C PRO A 146 18.79 22.63 -29.48
N CYS A 147 17.79 23.20 -28.80
CA CYS A 147 16.46 22.61 -28.76
C CYS A 147 15.72 22.84 -30.10
N THR A 148 15.68 21.79 -30.92
CA THR A 148 14.98 21.80 -32.22
C THR A 148 13.59 21.16 -32.17
N LEU A 149 13.21 20.60 -31.02
CA LEU A 149 11.91 19.98 -30.83
C LEU A 149 10.79 21.04 -30.83
N GLU A 150 9.77 20.83 -31.66
CA GLU A 150 8.53 21.59 -31.62
C GLU A 150 7.56 20.86 -30.69
N ILE A 151 7.31 21.44 -29.51
CA ILE A 151 6.47 20.83 -28.47
C ILE A 151 5.30 21.73 -28.15
N ASP A 152 4.10 21.15 -28.15
CA ASP A 152 2.94 21.77 -27.52
C ASP A 152 3.12 21.68 -26.00
N ARG A 153 3.60 22.77 -25.42
CA ARG A 153 3.82 22.88 -23.97
C ARG A 153 2.55 22.58 -23.18
N ALA A 154 1.37 22.98 -23.66
CA ALA A 154 0.12 22.76 -22.93
C ALA A 154 -0.24 21.27 -22.89
N GLU A 155 -0.09 20.57 -24.01
CA GLU A 155 -0.33 19.12 -24.06
C GLU A 155 0.72 18.37 -23.22
N GLN A 156 2.01 18.74 -23.30
CA GLN A 156 3.05 18.08 -22.51
C GLN A 156 2.85 18.28 -20.99
N LEU A 157 2.40 19.46 -20.58
CA LEU A 157 2.02 19.71 -19.18
C LEU A 157 0.84 18.84 -18.74
N LYS A 158 -0.16 18.65 -19.61
CA LYS A 158 -1.33 17.79 -19.34
C LYS A 158 -0.95 16.31 -19.25
N VAL A 159 -0.11 15.81 -20.15
CA VAL A 159 0.42 14.43 -20.10
C VAL A 159 1.21 14.22 -18.81
N THR A 160 2.11 15.15 -18.49
CA THR A 160 2.91 15.09 -17.25
C THR A 160 2.02 15.13 -16.01
N LYS A 161 1.02 16.01 -15.98
CA LYS A 161 0.04 16.10 -14.89
C LYS A 161 -0.70 14.78 -14.69
N THR A 162 -1.15 14.16 -15.78
CA THR A 162 -1.83 12.86 -15.76
C THR A 162 -0.92 11.78 -15.16
N ARG A 163 0.38 11.77 -15.51
CA ARG A 163 1.36 10.86 -14.91
C ARG A 163 1.49 11.09 -13.40
N ILE A 164 1.58 12.35 -12.96
CA ILE A 164 1.63 12.69 -11.52
C ILE A 164 0.37 12.23 -10.79
N GLU A 165 -0.83 12.46 -11.35
CA GLU A 165 -2.10 12.04 -10.75
C GLU A 165 -2.21 10.52 -10.63
N LEU A 166 -1.69 9.77 -11.61
CA LEU A 166 -1.63 8.31 -11.54
C LEU A 166 -0.72 7.84 -10.39
N ILE A 167 0.44 8.48 -10.20
CA ILE A 167 1.35 8.19 -9.08
C ILE A 167 0.63 8.43 -7.74
N LEU A 168 -0.05 9.57 -7.59
CA LEU A 168 -0.78 9.91 -6.37
C LEU A 168 -1.91 8.91 -6.09
N THR A 169 -2.61 8.46 -7.13
CA THR A 169 -3.63 7.42 -7.02
C THR A 169 -3.04 6.09 -6.55
N LYS A 170 -1.90 5.65 -7.11
CA LYS A 170 -1.16 4.47 -6.62
C LYS A 170 -0.76 4.61 -5.14
N LYS A 171 -0.29 5.80 -4.73
CA LYS A 171 0.08 6.06 -3.33
C LYS A 171 -1.10 5.95 -2.37
N ASP A 172 -2.24 6.49 -2.79
CA ASP A 172 -3.47 6.40 -1.99
C ASP A 172 -3.92 4.94 -1.88
N LEU A 173 -3.84 4.14 -2.96
CA LEU A 173 -4.10 2.70 -2.93
C LEU A 173 -3.16 1.94 -1.99
N PHE A 174 -1.86 2.28 -1.93
CA PHE A 174 -0.95 1.68 -0.95
C PHE A 174 -1.32 2.00 0.50
N HIS A 175 -1.90 3.17 0.76
CA HIS A 175 -2.38 3.49 2.10
C HIS A 175 -3.58 2.61 2.48
N PHE A 176 -4.51 2.39 1.55
CA PHE A 176 -5.63 1.46 1.76
C PHE A 176 -5.20 -0.01 1.79
N ALA A 177 -4.03 -0.35 1.23
CA ALA A 177 -3.57 -1.73 1.22
C ALA A 177 -3.21 -2.27 2.62
N ASN A 178 -2.82 -1.37 3.54
CA ASN A 178 -2.38 -1.71 4.90
C ASN A 178 -3.34 -1.20 5.99
N THR A 179 -4.49 -0.63 5.62
CA THR A 179 -5.54 -0.25 6.56
C THR A 179 -6.73 -1.18 6.38
N ILE A 180 -7.17 -1.81 7.46
CA ILE A 180 -8.42 -2.58 7.48
C ILE A 180 -9.52 -1.63 7.95
N GLU A 181 -10.56 -1.48 7.13
CA GLU A 181 -11.78 -0.74 7.48
C GLU A 181 -12.98 -1.64 7.17
N ILE A 182 -13.52 -2.30 8.20
CA ILE A 182 -14.69 -3.17 8.10
C ILE A 182 -15.92 -2.33 8.43
N LYS A 183 -16.72 -2.06 7.40
CA LYS A 183 -17.96 -1.28 7.49
C LYS A 183 -19.14 -2.20 7.77
N LYS A 184 -20.18 -1.63 8.37
CA LYS A 184 -21.46 -2.30 8.49
C LYS A 184 -22.02 -2.58 7.10
N ALA A 185 -22.24 -3.85 6.80
CA ALA A 185 -22.73 -4.29 5.51
C ALA A 185 -24.18 -3.84 5.29
N ASP A 186 -24.46 -3.38 4.08
CA ASP A 186 -25.80 -3.06 3.58
C ASP A 186 -26.43 -4.23 2.79
N ARG A 187 -25.67 -5.32 2.62
CA ARG A 187 -26.07 -6.53 1.89
C ARG A 187 -25.68 -7.79 2.66
N ASN A 188 -26.33 -8.90 2.32
CA ASN A 188 -25.90 -10.22 2.80
C ASN A 188 -24.72 -10.72 1.93
N PRO A 189 -23.80 -11.52 2.50
CA PRO A 189 -22.73 -12.17 1.75
C PRO A 189 -23.26 -13.27 0.84
N ASP A 190 -22.48 -13.62 -0.19
CA ASP A 190 -22.77 -14.73 -1.10
C ASP A 190 -22.29 -16.04 -0.46
N GLU A 191 -23.20 -16.75 0.21
CA GLU A 191 -22.88 -17.98 0.93
C GLU A 191 -24.00 -19.03 0.98
N GLU A 192 -23.61 -20.26 1.29
CA GLU A 192 -24.56 -21.34 1.51
C GLU A 192 -25.37 -21.11 2.80
N SER A 193 -26.70 -21.26 2.71
CA SER A 193 -27.64 -21.03 3.82
C SER A 193 -27.30 -21.80 5.10
N HIS A 194 -26.59 -22.94 5.00
CA HIS A 194 -26.31 -23.78 6.15
C HIS A 194 -25.29 -23.14 7.12
N TYR A 195 -24.35 -22.32 6.63
CA TYR A 195 -23.37 -21.62 7.49
C TYR A 195 -24.04 -20.61 8.41
N LYS A 196 -24.97 -19.81 7.87
CA LYS A 196 -25.79 -18.86 8.63
C LYS A 196 -26.53 -19.57 9.78
N THR A 197 -27.27 -20.63 9.45
CA THR A 197 -28.07 -21.38 10.44
C THR A 197 -27.23 -22.05 11.52
N SER A 198 -25.98 -22.40 11.20
CA SER A 198 -25.05 -23.01 12.16
C SER A 198 -24.58 -22.01 13.22
N LEU A 199 -24.24 -20.77 12.82
CA LEU A 199 -23.91 -19.73 13.79
C LEU A 199 -25.12 -19.34 14.62
N ASP A 200 -26.29 -19.17 13.99
CA ASP A 200 -27.51 -18.80 14.71
C ASP A 200 -27.87 -19.83 15.78
N ALA A 201 -27.83 -21.13 15.45
CA ALA A 201 -28.05 -22.20 16.42
C ALA A 201 -27.03 -22.20 17.58
N LYS A 202 -25.80 -21.74 17.32
CA LYS A 202 -24.75 -21.62 18.32
C LYS A 202 -24.98 -20.42 19.24
N LEU A 203 -25.28 -19.25 18.69
CA LEU A 203 -25.59 -18.06 19.48
C LEU A 203 -26.86 -18.28 20.32
N ASN A 204 -27.92 -18.83 19.73
CA ASN A 204 -29.19 -19.11 20.42
C ASN A 204 -29.06 -20.18 21.53
N SER A 205 -27.94 -20.91 21.60
CA SER A 205 -27.67 -21.85 22.70
C SER A 205 -27.16 -21.16 23.98
N VAL A 206 -26.77 -19.89 23.88
CA VAL A 206 -26.16 -19.10 24.96
C VAL A 206 -26.84 -17.75 25.19
N LEU A 207 -27.53 -17.20 24.19
CA LEU A 207 -28.20 -15.90 24.22
C LEU A 207 -29.64 -16.04 23.67
N ASP A 208 -30.54 -15.15 24.09
CA ASP A 208 -31.90 -15.09 23.56
C ASP A 208 -31.92 -14.56 22.11
N GLU A 209 -32.96 -14.86 21.34
CA GLU A 209 -33.04 -14.46 19.92
C GLU A 209 -33.11 -12.94 19.73
N ASP A 210 -33.69 -12.23 20.68
CA ASP A 210 -33.85 -10.77 20.68
C ASP A 210 -32.71 -10.04 21.43
N ASP A 211 -31.68 -10.78 21.87
CA ASP A 211 -30.54 -10.23 22.60
C ASP A 211 -29.68 -9.33 21.68
N GLU A 212 -29.32 -8.14 22.15
CA GLU A 212 -28.57 -7.15 21.36
C GLU A 212 -27.17 -7.66 20.99
N ASP A 213 -26.47 -8.36 21.90
CA ASP A 213 -25.14 -8.92 21.66
C ASP A 213 -25.22 -10.03 20.60
N ARG A 214 -26.29 -10.85 20.65
CA ARG A 214 -26.55 -11.88 19.63
C ARG A 214 -26.72 -11.29 18.25
N ILE A 215 -27.47 -10.18 18.13
CA ILE A 215 -27.67 -9.47 16.86
C ILE A 215 -26.35 -8.88 16.37
N GLU A 216 -25.57 -8.27 17.26
CA GLU A 216 -24.27 -7.68 16.94
C GLU A 216 -23.25 -8.73 16.46
N TYR A 217 -23.13 -9.87 17.14
CA TYR A 217 -22.21 -10.94 16.74
C TYR A 217 -22.53 -11.53 15.37
N HIS A 218 -23.81 -11.67 15.05
CA HIS A 218 -24.22 -12.05 13.71
C HIS A 218 -23.82 -10.99 12.68
N GLN A 219 -24.05 -9.71 12.99
CA GLN A 219 -23.69 -8.61 12.10
C GLN A 219 -22.17 -8.54 11.87
N LEU A 220 -21.35 -8.72 12.90
CA LEU A 220 -19.87 -8.73 12.77
C LEU A 220 -19.37 -9.80 11.79
N ARG A 221 -20.01 -10.96 11.76
CA ARG A 221 -19.71 -12.00 10.75
C ARG A 221 -20.11 -11.56 9.35
N VAL A 222 -21.31 -10.99 9.20
CA VAL A 222 -21.83 -10.51 7.92
C VAL A 222 -20.91 -9.42 7.36
N ASP A 223 -20.54 -8.45 8.19
CA ASP A 223 -19.62 -7.35 7.86
C ASP A 223 -18.27 -7.87 7.37
N TYR A 224 -17.71 -8.85 8.09
CA TYR A 224 -16.46 -9.51 7.71
C TYR A 224 -16.54 -10.21 6.36
N LYS A 225 -17.64 -10.92 6.08
CA LYS A 225 -17.80 -11.65 4.81
C LYS A 225 -17.92 -10.71 3.62
N VAL A 226 -18.74 -9.67 3.74
CA VAL A 226 -18.87 -8.64 2.69
C VAL A 226 -17.52 -7.94 2.49
N PHE A 227 -16.81 -7.60 3.56
CA PHE A 227 -15.46 -7.05 3.47
C PHE A 227 -14.49 -7.97 2.70
N LEU A 228 -14.49 -9.28 2.96
CA LEU A 228 -13.66 -10.23 2.21
C LEU A 228 -14.02 -10.34 0.72
N GLU A 229 -15.30 -10.22 0.39
CA GLU A 229 -15.76 -10.19 -1.00
C GLU A 229 -15.28 -8.91 -1.71
N ASP A 230 -15.45 -7.76 -1.07
CA ASP A 230 -15.03 -6.47 -1.63
C ASP A 230 -13.50 -6.40 -1.81
N LEU A 231 -12.73 -7.03 -0.91
CA LEU A 231 -11.28 -7.16 -1.06
C LEU A 231 -10.86 -7.96 -2.30
N GLN A 232 -11.72 -8.81 -2.87
CA GLN A 232 -11.37 -9.58 -4.05
C GLN A 232 -11.00 -8.67 -5.24
N ASP A 233 -11.76 -7.59 -5.40
CA ASP A 233 -11.56 -6.64 -6.51
C ASP A 233 -10.61 -5.50 -6.12
N VAL A 234 -10.53 -5.17 -4.82
CA VAL A 234 -9.76 -4.02 -4.33
C VAL A 234 -8.34 -4.38 -3.89
N ASN A 235 -8.16 -5.47 -3.15
CA ASN A 235 -6.88 -5.90 -2.61
C ASN A 235 -6.85 -7.42 -2.35
N ASN A 236 -6.80 -8.19 -3.44
CA ASN A 236 -6.82 -9.65 -3.36
C ASN A 236 -5.61 -10.20 -2.58
N GLU A 237 -4.47 -9.49 -2.53
CA GLU A 237 -3.32 -9.95 -1.74
C GLU A 237 -3.63 -9.94 -0.24
N LEU A 238 -4.19 -8.85 0.29
CA LEU A 238 -4.66 -8.77 1.67
C LEU A 238 -5.73 -9.84 1.95
N ARG A 239 -6.67 -10.02 1.01
CA ARG A 239 -7.67 -11.09 1.10
C ARG A 239 -7.03 -12.46 1.30
N GLN A 240 -6.04 -12.82 0.47
CA GLN A 240 -5.36 -14.11 0.59
C GLN A 240 -4.59 -14.24 1.91
N LYS A 241 -3.97 -13.16 2.40
CA LYS A 241 -3.29 -13.13 3.71
C LYS A 241 -4.29 -13.39 4.85
N ILE A 242 -5.45 -12.73 4.84
CA ILE A 242 -6.52 -12.93 5.82
C ILE A 242 -7.05 -14.37 5.76
N LEU A 243 -7.35 -14.89 4.56
CA LEU A 243 -7.85 -16.26 4.40
C LEU A 243 -6.84 -17.31 4.88
N LYS A 244 -5.55 -17.11 4.61
CA LYS A 244 -4.49 -17.98 5.12
C LYS A 244 -4.42 -17.93 6.64
N TRP A 245 -4.59 -16.76 7.24
CA TRP A 245 -4.66 -16.62 8.69
C TRP A 245 -5.91 -17.30 9.28
N GLN A 246 -7.09 -17.13 8.68
CA GLN A 246 -8.32 -17.84 9.06
C GLN A 246 -8.13 -19.36 9.00
N GLU A 247 -7.48 -19.90 7.97
CA GLU A 247 -7.22 -21.34 7.87
C GLU A 247 -6.27 -21.84 8.97
N ASN A 248 -5.23 -21.06 9.32
CA ASN A 248 -4.38 -21.38 10.47
C ASN A 248 -5.19 -21.39 11.78
N MET A 249 -6.09 -20.43 11.96
CA MET A 249 -7.01 -20.38 13.10
C MET A 249 -8.00 -21.55 13.11
N ARG A 250 -8.44 -22.04 11.95
CA ARG A 250 -9.29 -23.23 11.82
C ARG A 250 -8.65 -24.47 12.46
N TYR A 251 -7.35 -24.70 12.22
CA TYR A 251 -6.64 -25.82 12.83
C TYR A 251 -6.57 -25.72 14.36
N ARG A 252 -6.40 -24.50 14.89
CA ARG A 252 -6.37 -24.22 16.33
C ARG A 252 -7.74 -24.42 16.97
N ALA A 253 -8.78 -23.87 16.36
CA ALA A 253 -10.18 -24.07 16.76
C ALA A 253 -10.52 -25.57 16.83
N LYS A 254 -10.18 -26.35 15.79
CA LYS A 254 -10.40 -27.82 15.79
C LYS A 254 -9.70 -28.52 16.95
N ARG A 255 -8.48 -28.11 17.31
CA ARG A 255 -7.74 -28.69 18.45
C ARG A 255 -8.39 -28.35 19.78
N LEU A 256 -8.80 -27.10 19.98
CA LEU A 256 -9.50 -26.66 21.19
C LEU A 256 -10.85 -27.35 21.33
N THR A 257 -11.63 -27.44 20.24
CA THR A 257 -12.91 -28.16 20.22
C THR A 257 -12.73 -29.64 20.57
N LYS A 258 -11.64 -30.29 20.11
CA LYS A 258 -11.32 -31.65 20.56
C LYS A 258 -11.06 -31.72 22.05
N LYS A 259 -10.23 -30.84 22.60
CA LYS A 259 -9.95 -30.77 24.05
C LYS A 259 -11.23 -30.62 24.86
N PHE A 260 -12.12 -29.72 24.43
CA PHE A 260 -13.44 -29.50 25.00
C PHE A 260 -14.35 -30.72 25.00
N ASN A 261 -14.34 -31.49 23.93
CA ASN A 261 -15.14 -32.72 23.88
C ASN A 261 -14.59 -33.86 24.75
N PHE A 262 -13.30 -33.86 25.11
CA PHE A 262 -12.66 -34.94 25.87
C PHE A 262 -12.55 -34.66 27.37
N ASP A 263 -12.44 -33.40 27.76
CA ASP A 263 -12.20 -32.99 29.14
C ASP A 263 -13.50 -32.47 29.78
N SER A 264 -14.12 -33.30 30.62
CA SER A 264 -15.36 -32.95 31.32
C SER A 264 -15.21 -31.82 32.35
N SER A 265 -13.97 -31.44 32.70
CA SER A 265 -13.69 -30.27 33.54
C SER A 265 -13.59 -28.96 32.74
N TYR A 266 -13.46 -29.05 31.42
CA TYR A 266 -13.29 -27.90 30.54
C TYR A 266 -14.67 -27.38 30.11
N ASN A 267 -15.08 -26.26 30.70
CA ASN A 267 -16.41 -25.68 30.45
C ASN A 267 -16.40 -24.66 29.29
N SER A 268 -17.59 -24.34 28.77
CA SER A 268 -17.77 -23.47 27.60
C SER A 268 -17.18 -22.06 27.79
N ARG A 269 -17.16 -21.54 29.02
CA ARG A 269 -16.57 -20.23 29.33
C ARG A 269 -15.05 -20.28 29.21
N GLN A 270 -14.41 -21.33 29.73
CA GLN A 270 -12.96 -21.51 29.58
C GLN A 270 -12.58 -21.74 28.12
N PHE A 271 -13.38 -22.51 27.39
CA PHE A 271 -13.19 -22.71 25.95
C PHE A 271 -13.24 -21.40 25.15
N TYR A 272 -14.20 -20.53 25.46
CA TYR A 272 -14.33 -19.21 24.83
C TYR A 272 -13.11 -18.33 25.10
N ILE A 273 -12.71 -18.19 26.38
CA ILE A 273 -11.56 -17.37 26.79
C ILE A 273 -10.28 -17.87 26.12
N ASP A 274 -10.00 -19.17 26.20
CA ASP A 274 -8.78 -19.74 25.64
C ASP A 274 -8.68 -19.55 24.12
N PHE A 275 -9.81 -19.57 23.40
CA PHE A 275 -9.81 -19.33 21.96
C PHE A 275 -9.58 -17.86 21.61
N PHE A 276 -10.26 -16.93 22.29
CA PHE A 276 -10.06 -15.50 22.07
C PHE A 276 -8.64 -15.07 22.42
N GLU A 277 -8.06 -15.54 23.53
CA GLU A 277 -6.67 -15.23 23.88
C GLU A 277 -5.66 -15.75 22.86
N ASP A 278 -5.86 -16.96 22.30
CA ASP A 278 -5.00 -17.49 21.22
C ASP A 278 -5.19 -16.68 19.93
N ALA A 279 -6.44 -16.33 19.60
CA ALA A 279 -6.78 -15.56 18.41
C ALA A 279 -6.23 -14.13 18.46
N GLU A 280 -6.33 -13.44 19.60
CA GLU A 280 -5.74 -12.11 19.82
C GLU A 280 -4.21 -12.11 19.67
N LYS A 281 -3.53 -13.10 20.27
CA LYS A 281 -2.08 -13.22 20.12
C LYS A 281 -1.67 -13.42 18.66
N GLN A 282 -2.42 -14.26 17.93
CA GLN A 282 -2.16 -14.48 16.51
C GLN A 282 -2.52 -13.25 15.64
N LEU A 283 -3.56 -12.51 16.00
CA LEU A 283 -3.96 -11.26 15.35
C LEU A 283 -2.85 -10.22 15.47
N LEU A 284 -2.24 -10.06 16.66
CA LEU A 284 -1.13 -9.13 16.85
C LEU A 284 0.08 -9.49 15.98
N THR A 285 0.43 -10.78 15.88
CA THR A 285 1.45 -11.25 14.96
C THR A 285 1.06 -10.97 13.50
N PHE A 286 -0.18 -11.28 13.11
CA PHE A 286 -0.68 -11.04 11.76
C PHE A 286 -0.64 -9.55 11.38
N TYR A 287 -1.08 -8.66 12.26
CA TYR A 287 -1.03 -7.21 12.06
C TYR A 287 0.41 -6.71 11.95
N SER A 288 1.30 -7.18 12.83
CA SER A 288 2.71 -6.78 12.80
C SER A 288 3.44 -7.26 11.54
N GLU A 289 3.21 -8.51 11.11
CA GLU A 289 3.87 -9.09 9.93
C GLU A 289 3.40 -8.48 8.61
N ASN A 290 2.19 -7.90 8.60
CA ASN A 290 1.57 -7.33 7.41
C ASN A 290 1.42 -5.80 7.50
N GLU A 291 2.03 -5.17 8.53
CA GLU A 291 1.98 -3.73 8.80
C GLU A 291 0.56 -3.14 8.81
N LEU A 292 -0.41 -3.94 9.27
CA LEU A 292 -1.82 -3.59 9.24
C LEU A 292 -2.18 -2.63 10.38
N LYS A 293 -3.16 -1.78 10.11
CA LYS A 293 -3.72 -0.82 11.07
C LYS A 293 -5.24 -0.85 11.04
N ASP A 294 -5.83 -0.39 12.13
CA ASP A 294 -7.26 -0.19 12.34
C ASP A 294 -8.12 -1.49 12.32
N ASP A 295 -9.36 -1.37 12.81
CA ASP A 295 -10.43 -2.39 12.88
C ASP A 295 -9.97 -3.82 13.29
N SER A 296 -8.94 -3.93 14.12
CA SER A 296 -8.42 -5.22 14.60
C SER A 296 -9.45 -6.03 15.38
N GLU A 297 -10.26 -5.36 16.21
CA GLU A 297 -11.38 -6.00 16.90
C GLU A 297 -12.45 -6.53 15.94
N LYS A 298 -12.83 -5.76 14.92
CA LYS A 298 -13.84 -6.22 13.96
C LYS A 298 -13.34 -7.40 13.13
N LEU A 299 -12.06 -7.38 12.72
CA LEU A 299 -11.47 -8.50 11.99
C LEU A 299 -11.42 -9.75 12.87
N LEU A 300 -10.98 -9.61 14.12
CA LEU A 300 -10.93 -10.69 15.09
C LEU A 300 -12.30 -11.33 15.28
N ASN A 301 -13.30 -10.52 15.62
CA ASN A 301 -14.66 -11.00 15.85
C ASN A 301 -15.25 -11.62 14.59
N GLY A 302 -15.07 -10.99 13.43
CA GLY A 302 -15.50 -11.53 12.13
C GLY A 302 -14.97 -12.93 11.85
N ILE A 303 -13.67 -13.16 12.06
CA ILE A 303 -13.04 -14.48 11.88
C ILE A 303 -13.52 -15.48 12.92
N VAL A 304 -13.61 -15.08 14.19
CA VAL A 304 -14.08 -15.96 15.25
C VAL A 304 -15.50 -16.46 14.94
N PHE A 305 -16.40 -15.57 14.53
CA PHE A 305 -17.78 -15.93 14.21
C PHE A 305 -17.91 -16.68 12.88
N GLU A 306 -17.02 -16.44 11.91
CA GLU A 306 -16.95 -17.29 10.70
C GLU A 306 -16.49 -18.71 11.04
N LEU A 307 -15.48 -18.86 11.90
CA LEU A 307 -15.05 -20.17 12.39
C LEU A 307 -16.11 -20.85 13.28
N ALA A 308 -16.94 -20.09 13.97
CA ALA A 308 -18.11 -20.63 14.64
C ALA A 308 -19.15 -21.12 13.61
N ALA A 309 -19.46 -20.36 12.57
CA ALA A 309 -20.39 -20.77 11.51
C ALA A 309 -19.97 -22.09 10.83
N GLU A 310 -18.71 -22.18 10.40
CA GLU A 310 -18.16 -23.32 9.64
C GLU A 310 -17.94 -24.60 10.48
N CYS A 311 -18.20 -24.57 11.78
CA CYS A 311 -18.04 -25.68 12.74
C CYS A 311 -16.64 -26.21 13.13
N PRO A 312 -15.48 -25.57 12.89
CA PRO A 312 -14.25 -25.88 13.62
C PRO A 312 -14.30 -25.43 15.10
N LEU A 313 -15.09 -24.41 15.42
CA LEU A 313 -15.35 -23.92 16.78
C LEU A 313 -16.80 -24.26 17.16
N ASP A 314 -17.03 -25.24 18.04
CA ASP A 314 -18.38 -25.69 18.39
C ASP A 314 -18.56 -25.76 19.91
N TRP A 315 -19.37 -24.85 20.44
CA TRP A 315 -19.67 -24.74 21.87
C TRP A 315 -21.06 -25.30 22.24
N ARG A 316 -21.78 -25.92 21.30
CA ARG A 316 -23.14 -26.46 21.55
C ARG A 316 -23.18 -27.65 22.50
N LYS A 317 -22.04 -28.18 22.94
CA LYS A 317 -21.97 -29.31 23.86
C LYS A 317 -21.65 -28.87 25.28
N LYS A 318 -22.40 -29.40 26.24
CA LYS A 318 -21.86 -29.93 27.49
C LYS A 318 -21.96 -31.44 27.40
#